data_AF-A0A950E708-F1
#
_entry.id   AF-A0A950E708-F1
#
_cell.length_a   1.000
_cell.length_b   1.000
_cell.length_c   1.000
_cell.angle_alpha   90.00
_cell.angle_beta   90.00
_cell.angle_gamma   90.00
#
_symmetry.space_group_name_H-M   'P 1'
#
loop_
_entity.id
_entity.type
_entity.pdbx_description
1 polymer ?
#
loop_
_entity_poly.entity_id
_entity_poly.type
_entity_poly.pdbx_seq_one_letter_code
_entity_poly.pdbx_strand_id
1 'polypeptide(L)'
;QNIPPEQYYQEYPAPVANAILRLHLTNIFHSWPYIALVLLLLVSMTVCTFRRVIPKRFPKDRALPIENFGLHAQRQSALDFETTSHVVDEYAARRGFAVRTQAIDGAHWLFADKQKWARYGVLVAHVGFAVIVIGVFIGWLLGYRGELQIYEGQTASVPQAGLLVTLSHFVGRFQPVQTKQGVVYQASRFQSDVHVAGSGGDTNASILVNHPYTSAHGVYLYQASYGFGGDFAVLRNGKPVALPGINGRLGPQDVIALPGTSRVIEYGTMLGPSDPSQAPAGVPLPKVDTYAIWAFHDQIPVTQKPILLAVGQTYDVGDGYVLKALPPVAWSGLTYRYDPGELWVGAGALILTAGFVMALFFMPIKLYARVRRAAGATVVDVAATTTKGNAMYEDDFDALVNGLADRLAPPASGPIGETVNAYA
;
A
#
# COMPACT_ATOMS: atom_id res chain seq x y z
N GLN A 1 20.88 -1.68 -4.77
CA GLN A 1 20.60 -0.81 -3.60
C GLN A 1 21.22 -1.46 -2.37
N ASN A 2 21.70 -0.69 -1.40
CA ASN A 2 22.33 -1.18 -0.15
C ASN A 2 23.55 -2.11 -0.31
N ILE A 3 24.21 -2.13 -1.47
CA ILE A 3 25.49 -2.81 -1.67
C ILE A 3 26.68 -1.90 -1.32
N PRO A 4 27.89 -2.44 -1.06
CA PRO A 4 29.08 -1.65 -0.75
C PRO A 4 29.43 -0.65 -1.86
N PRO A 5 29.98 0.54 -1.52
CA PRO A 5 30.35 1.57 -2.50
C PRO A 5 31.25 1.06 -3.62
N GLU A 6 32.15 0.12 -3.32
CA GLU A 6 33.12 -0.44 -4.26
C GLU A 6 32.44 -1.15 -5.43
N GLN A 7 31.31 -1.84 -5.17
CA GLN A 7 30.56 -2.54 -6.20
C GLN A 7 29.92 -1.58 -7.21
N TYR A 8 29.53 -0.38 -6.79
CA TYR A 8 29.00 0.62 -7.73
C TYR A 8 30.07 1.11 -8.72
N TYR A 9 31.34 1.18 -8.32
CA TYR A 9 32.43 1.52 -9.24
C TYR A 9 32.82 0.37 -10.18
N GLN A 10 32.45 -0.87 -9.85
CA GLN A 10 32.63 -2.03 -10.71
C GLN A 10 31.51 -2.14 -11.76
N GLU A 11 30.28 -1.79 -11.39
CA GLU A 11 29.11 -1.87 -12.28
C GLU A 11 28.93 -0.63 -13.16
N TYR A 12 29.33 0.56 -12.70
CA TYR A 12 29.05 1.83 -13.39
C TYR A 12 30.32 2.63 -13.67
N PRO A 13 30.34 3.42 -14.77
CA PRO A 13 31.39 4.40 -15.01
C PRO A 13 31.55 5.36 -13.82
N ALA A 14 32.78 5.74 -13.49
CA ALA A 14 33.09 6.55 -12.31
C ALA A 14 32.23 7.83 -12.13
N PRO A 15 31.89 8.61 -13.18
CA PRO A 15 30.98 9.76 -13.04
C PRO A 15 29.58 9.38 -12.55
N VAL A 16 29.05 8.23 -13.00
CA VAL A 16 27.72 7.73 -12.64
C VAL A 16 27.74 7.18 -11.22
N ALA A 17 28.73 6.38 -10.86
CA ALA A 17 28.92 5.88 -9.49
C ALA A 17 29.05 7.04 -8.48
N ASN A 18 29.84 8.07 -8.82
CA ASN A 18 29.96 9.29 -8.03
C ASN A 18 28.62 10.01 -7.84
N ALA A 19 27.80 10.12 -8.88
CA ALA A 19 26.48 10.74 -8.79
C ALA A 19 25.53 9.92 -7.88
N ILE A 20 25.49 8.59 -8.05
CA ILE A 20 24.68 7.68 -7.23
C ILE A 20 25.03 7.83 -5.75
N LEU A 21 26.32 7.82 -5.42
CA LEU A 21 26.79 7.91 -4.04
C LEU A 21 26.55 9.31 -3.45
N ARG A 22 26.85 10.40 -4.18
CA ARG A 22 26.66 11.78 -3.71
C ARG A 22 25.19 12.17 -3.53
N LEU A 23 24.32 11.69 -4.42
CA LEU A 23 22.88 11.90 -4.31
C LEU A 23 22.22 10.91 -3.34
N HIS A 24 22.99 9.98 -2.76
CA HIS A 24 22.51 8.95 -1.85
C HIS A 24 21.43 8.04 -2.46
N LEU A 25 21.50 7.81 -3.78
CA LEU A 25 20.56 6.96 -4.53
C LEU A 25 20.75 5.46 -4.25
N THR A 26 21.75 5.11 -3.45
CA THR A 26 21.93 3.76 -2.87
C THR A 26 20.77 3.37 -1.96
N ASN A 27 20.12 4.36 -1.33
CA ASN A 27 18.92 4.25 -0.51
C ASN A 27 17.95 5.40 -0.90
N ILE A 28 17.23 5.20 -2.02
CA ILE A 28 16.39 6.23 -2.66
C ILE A 28 15.41 6.90 -1.67
N PHE A 29 14.73 6.12 -0.81
CA PHE A 29 13.74 6.66 0.12
C PHE A 29 14.32 7.50 1.25
N HIS A 30 15.64 7.42 1.48
CA HIS A 30 16.40 8.22 2.45
C HIS A 30 17.32 9.24 1.75
N SER A 31 17.22 9.35 0.43
CA SER A 31 18.06 10.24 -0.35
C SER A 31 17.59 11.69 -0.20
N TRP A 32 18.53 12.63 -0.11
CA TRP A 32 18.17 14.04 0.01
C TRP A 32 17.35 14.56 -1.18
N PRO A 33 17.54 14.12 -2.45
CA PRO A 33 16.68 14.58 -3.55
C PRO A 33 15.24 14.10 -3.39
N TYR A 34 15.03 12.86 -2.94
CA TYR A 34 13.69 12.35 -2.66
C TYR A 34 13.00 13.17 -1.56
N ILE A 35 13.69 13.40 -0.44
CA ILE A 35 13.16 14.22 0.67
C ILE A 35 12.86 15.64 0.19
N ALA A 36 13.76 16.26 -0.58
CA ALA A 36 13.56 17.60 -1.13
C ALA A 36 12.33 17.68 -2.05
N LEU A 37 12.11 16.68 -2.91
CA LEU A 37 10.93 16.61 -3.76
C LEU A 37 9.64 16.47 -2.96
N VAL A 38 9.63 15.63 -1.93
CA VAL A 38 8.47 15.48 -1.02
C VAL A 38 8.18 16.80 -0.31
N LEU A 39 9.19 17.47 0.22
CA LEU A 39 9.04 18.77 0.87
C LEU A 39 8.52 19.85 -0.10
N LEU A 40 9.09 19.92 -1.30
CA LEU A 40 8.64 20.84 -2.34
C LEU A 40 7.17 20.61 -2.70
N LEU A 41 6.76 19.33 -2.81
CA LEU A 41 5.38 18.96 -3.08
C LEU A 41 4.44 19.38 -1.93
N LEU A 42 4.81 19.15 -0.68
CA LEU A 42 4.04 19.60 0.50
C LEU A 42 3.87 21.12 0.54
N VAL A 43 4.94 21.87 0.30
CA VAL A 43 4.91 23.34 0.25
C VAL A 43 4.02 23.82 -0.89
N SER A 44 4.20 23.25 -2.09
CA SER A 44 3.38 23.56 -3.26
C SER A 44 1.90 23.31 -2.98
N MET A 45 1.56 22.15 -2.42
CA MET A 45 0.18 21.80 -2.07
C MET A 45 -0.41 22.76 -1.02
N THR A 46 0.37 23.12 0.00
CA THR A 46 -0.04 24.08 1.03
C THR A 46 -0.36 25.44 0.41
N VAL A 47 0.56 25.98 -0.39
CA VAL A 47 0.37 27.27 -1.08
C VAL A 47 -0.83 27.22 -2.02
N CYS A 48 -0.95 26.15 -2.83
CA CYS A 48 -2.08 25.95 -3.73
C CYS A 48 -3.41 25.92 -2.97
N THR A 49 -3.47 25.25 -1.82
CA THR A 49 -4.69 25.15 -1.00
C THR A 49 -5.14 26.51 -0.50
N PHE A 50 -4.27 27.23 0.20
CA PHE A 50 -4.64 28.47 0.89
C PHE A 50 -4.78 29.66 -0.06
N ARG A 51 -3.93 29.77 -1.09
CA ARG A 51 -3.97 30.92 -2.02
C ARG A 51 -4.85 30.72 -3.23
N ARG A 52 -5.05 29.49 -3.71
CA ARG A 52 -5.81 29.24 -4.94
C ARG A 52 -7.14 28.53 -4.69
N VAL A 53 -7.13 27.42 -3.96
CA VAL A 53 -8.32 26.56 -3.82
C VAL A 53 -9.40 27.23 -2.97
N ILE A 54 -9.09 27.64 -1.74
CA ILE A 54 -10.08 28.18 -0.80
C ILE A 54 -10.79 29.44 -1.37
N PRO A 55 -10.09 30.48 -1.85
CA PRO A 55 -10.76 31.71 -2.32
C PRO A 55 -11.61 31.49 -3.57
N LYS A 56 -11.15 30.67 -4.51
CA LYS A 56 -11.85 30.44 -5.79
C LYS A 56 -13.06 29.53 -5.64
N ARG A 57 -13.02 28.59 -4.69
CA ARG A 57 -14.09 27.59 -4.53
C ARG A 57 -15.27 28.08 -3.72
N PHE A 58 -15.09 29.10 -2.88
CA PHE A 58 -16.14 29.65 -2.02
C PHE A 58 -16.44 31.13 -2.37
N PRO A 59 -17.06 31.40 -3.54
CA PRO A 59 -17.40 32.76 -3.93
C PRO A 59 -18.41 33.37 -2.96
N LYS A 60 -18.14 34.60 -2.52
CA LYS A 60 -19.07 35.39 -1.68
C LYS A 60 -20.39 35.65 -2.41
N ASP A 61 -21.44 35.87 -1.64
CA ASP A 61 -22.73 36.31 -2.16
C ASP A 61 -22.68 37.83 -2.34
N ARG A 62 -22.72 38.28 -3.59
CA ARG A 62 -22.65 39.69 -4.00
C ARG A 62 -23.34 39.85 -5.35
N ALA A 63 -23.92 41.01 -5.61
CA ALA A 63 -24.46 41.34 -6.93
C ALA A 63 -23.36 41.24 -7.99
N LEU A 64 -23.69 40.63 -9.13
CA LEU A 64 -22.77 40.36 -10.24
C LEU A 64 -23.51 40.54 -11.57
N PRO A 65 -22.83 40.97 -12.65
CA PRO A 65 -23.44 40.98 -13.98
C PRO A 65 -23.77 39.55 -14.43
N ILE A 66 -25.07 39.19 -14.45
CA ILE A 66 -25.58 37.83 -14.75
C ILE A 66 -25.30 37.45 -16.21
N GLU A 67 -25.32 38.44 -17.10
CA GLU A 67 -25.02 38.35 -18.51
C GLU A 67 -23.58 37.87 -18.82
N ASN A 68 -22.64 38.01 -17.87
CA ASN A 68 -21.26 37.58 -18.07
C ASN A 68 -21.03 36.09 -17.78
N PHE A 69 -22.05 35.35 -17.35
CA PHE A 69 -21.94 33.92 -17.07
C PHE A 69 -22.21 33.10 -18.32
N GLY A 70 -21.47 32.02 -18.55
CA GLY A 70 -21.71 31.16 -19.72
C GLY A 70 -23.05 30.41 -19.70
N LEU A 71 -23.63 30.17 -18.52
CA LEU A 71 -25.00 29.70 -18.36
C LEU A 71 -25.83 30.82 -17.76
N HIS A 72 -26.59 31.51 -18.61
CA HIS A 72 -27.51 32.57 -18.20
C HIS A 72 -28.78 32.56 -19.04
N ALA A 73 -29.88 33.04 -18.46
CA ALA A 73 -31.15 33.20 -19.14
C ALA A 73 -31.94 34.36 -18.53
N GLN A 74 -32.86 34.92 -19.31
CA GLN A 74 -33.80 35.95 -18.86
C GLN A 74 -35.22 35.48 -19.15
N ARG A 75 -36.14 35.72 -18.21
CA ARG A 75 -37.57 35.43 -18.34
C ARG A 75 -38.39 36.62 -17.85
N GLN A 76 -39.46 36.95 -18.56
CA GLN A 76 -40.46 37.90 -18.09
C GLN A 76 -41.48 37.15 -17.23
N SER A 77 -41.95 37.78 -16.16
CA SER A 77 -42.98 37.25 -15.26
C SER A 77 -44.28 38.00 -15.46
N ALA A 78 -45.39 37.26 -15.56
CA ALA A 78 -46.73 37.82 -15.57
C ALA A 78 -47.22 38.22 -14.16
N LEU A 79 -46.47 37.85 -13.13
CA LEU A 79 -46.77 38.11 -11.72
C LEU A 79 -46.14 39.43 -11.28
N ASP A 80 -46.67 40.01 -10.19
CA ASP A 80 -46.04 41.17 -9.56
C ASP A 80 -44.66 40.81 -8.97
N PHE A 81 -43.91 41.84 -8.60
CA PHE A 81 -42.53 41.70 -8.14
C PHE A 81 -42.38 40.84 -6.87
N GLU A 82 -43.28 40.99 -5.90
CA GLU A 82 -43.18 40.28 -4.62
C GLU A 82 -43.53 38.80 -4.82
N THR A 83 -44.63 38.53 -5.54
CA THR A 83 -45.03 37.16 -5.88
C THR A 83 -43.97 36.46 -6.73
N THR A 84 -43.39 37.15 -7.70
CA THR A 84 -42.30 36.61 -8.53
C THR A 84 -41.09 36.24 -7.68
N SER A 85 -40.69 37.11 -6.76
CA SER A 85 -39.56 36.86 -5.86
C SER A 85 -39.78 35.60 -5.02
N HIS A 86 -40.98 35.46 -4.43
CA HIS A 86 -41.34 34.26 -3.66
C HIS A 86 -41.36 32.99 -4.51
N VAL A 87 -41.92 33.04 -5.73
CA VAL A 87 -41.98 31.89 -6.65
C VAL A 87 -40.57 31.43 -7.05
N VAL A 88 -39.65 32.36 -7.32
CA VAL A 88 -38.26 32.05 -7.67
C VAL A 88 -37.54 31.38 -6.50
N ASP A 89 -37.71 31.90 -5.29
CA ASP A 89 -37.11 31.34 -4.07
C ASP A 89 -37.61 29.92 -3.80
N GLU A 90 -38.93 29.73 -3.84
CA GLU A 90 -39.56 28.45 -3.61
C GLU A 90 -39.22 27.42 -4.69
N TYR A 91 -39.18 27.85 -5.96
CA TYR A 91 -38.79 27.00 -7.07
C TYR A 91 -37.36 26.46 -6.90
N ALA A 92 -36.40 27.33 -6.58
CA ALA A 92 -35.03 26.93 -6.33
C ALA A 92 -34.92 25.98 -5.13
N ALA A 93 -35.60 26.29 -4.02
CA ALA A 93 -35.64 25.43 -2.84
C ALA A 93 -36.19 24.02 -3.15
N ARG A 94 -37.32 23.93 -3.88
CA ARG A 94 -37.93 22.66 -4.30
C ARG A 94 -37.05 21.85 -5.26
N ARG A 95 -36.11 22.48 -5.97
CA ARG A 95 -35.09 21.82 -6.80
C ARG A 95 -33.85 21.36 -6.02
N GLY A 96 -33.86 21.51 -4.69
CA GLY A 96 -32.82 21.03 -3.78
C GLY A 96 -31.67 22.02 -3.60
N PHE A 97 -31.89 23.31 -3.85
CA PHE A 97 -30.89 24.35 -3.58
C PHE A 97 -31.04 24.90 -2.17
N ALA A 98 -29.91 25.17 -1.52
CA ALA A 98 -29.86 25.97 -0.29
C ALA A 98 -29.90 27.46 -0.66
N VAL A 99 -31.08 28.06 -0.56
CA VAL A 99 -31.40 29.44 -0.97
C VAL A 99 -31.00 30.45 0.10
N ARG A 100 -30.44 31.57 -0.35
CA ARG A 100 -30.16 32.77 0.45
C ARG A 100 -30.53 33.99 -0.38
N THR A 101 -31.21 34.96 0.22
CA THR A 101 -31.76 36.11 -0.53
C THR A 101 -31.27 37.43 0.05
N GLN A 102 -31.17 38.45 -0.80
CA GLN A 102 -30.75 39.81 -0.43
C GLN A 102 -31.44 40.82 -1.34
N ALA A 103 -31.92 41.94 -0.78
CA ALA A 103 -32.35 43.08 -1.58
C ALA A 103 -31.13 43.96 -1.88
N ILE A 104 -30.78 44.15 -3.15
CA ILE A 104 -29.63 44.95 -3.60
C ILE A 104 -30.09 45.82 -4.77
N ASP A 105 -29.87 47.14 -4.67
CA ASP A 105 -30.19 48.12 -5.73
C ASP A 105 -31.66 48.04 -6.22
N GLY A 106 -32.60 47.78 -5.31
CA GLY A 106 -34.03 47.67 -5.62
C GLY A 106 -34.43 46.37 -6.35
N ALA A 107 -33.50 45.43 -6.50
CA ALA A 107 -33.75 44.08 -7.03
C ALA A 107 -33.67 43.02 -5.93
N HIS A 108 -34.47 41.96 -6.07
CA HIS A 108 -34.40 40.77 -5.21
C HIS A 108 -33.37 39.80 -5.78
N TRP A 109 -32.28 39.58 -5.04
CA TRP A 109 -31.24 38.64 -5.40
C TRP A 109 -31.40 37.33 -4.64
N LEU A 110 -31.31 36.23 -5.38
CA LEU A 110 -31.19 34.88 -4.85
C LEU A 110 -29.80 34.32 -5.16
N PHE A 111 -29.16 33.81 -4.11
CA PHE A 111 -27.91 33.05 -4.14
C PHE A 111 -28.19 31.66 -3.60
N ALA A 112 -28.16 30.67 -4.48
CA ALA A 112 -28.51 29.30 -4.18
C ALA A 112 -27.33 28.36 -4.42
N ASP A 113 -27.02 27.46 -3.50
CA ASP A 113 -26.02 26.41 -3.73
C ASP A 113 -26.65 25.02 -3.67
N LYS A 114 -26.26 24.14 -4.61
CA LYS A 114 -26.56 22.71 -4.57
C LYS A 114 -25.25 21.94 -4.49
N GLN A 115 -25.21 20.91 -3.63
CA GLN A 115 -24.00 20.11 -3.35
C GLN A 115 -22.77 20.94 -2.97
N LYS A 116 -22.95 22.06 -2.24
CA LYS A 116 -21.86 22.98 -1.83
C LYS A 116 -20.68 22.25 -1.18
N TRP A 117 -20.94 21.19 -0.43
CA TRP A 117 -19.94 20.37 0.27
C TRP A 117 -18.92 19.72 -0.67
N ALA A 118 -19.29 19.39 -1.91
CA ALA A 118 -18.38 18.81 -2.91
C ALA A 118 -17.21 19.75 -3.27
N ARG A 119 -17.35 21.05 -3.01
CA ARG A 119 -16.27 22.05 -3.17
C ARG A 119 -15.09 21.77 -2.24
N TYR A 120 -15.32 21.15 -1.09
CA TYR A 120 -14.27 20.75 -0.16
C TYR A 120 -13.50 19.51 -0.63
N GLY A 121 -13.92 18.79 -1.68
CA GLY A 121 -13.27 17.54 -2.11
C GLY A 121 -11.77 17.67 -2.36
N VAL A 122 -11.33 18.76 -3.00
CA VAL A 122 -9.89 19.04 -3.21
C VAL A 122 -9.16 19.28 -1.89
N LEU A 123 -9.79 19.98 -0.94
CA LEU A 123 -9.20 20.21 0.39
C LEU A 123 -9.07 18.89 1.16
N VAL A 124 -10.11 18.06 1.12
CA VAL A 124 -10.11 16.73 1.74
C VAL A 124 -9.01 15.85 1.11
N ALA A 125 -8.86 15.88 -0.21
CA ALA A 125 -7.78 15.16 -0.91
C ALA A 125 -6.39 15.61 -0.45
N HIS A 126 -6.15 16.92 -0.34
CA HIS A 126 -4.87 17.45 0.15
C HIS A 126 -4.60 17.06 1.61
N VAL A 127 -5.62 17.09 2.48
CA VAL A 127 -5.48 16.61 3.86
C VAL A 127 -5.11 15.13 3.87
N GLY A 128 -5.77 14.30 3.06
CA GLY A 128 -5.44 12.87 2.93
C GLY A 128 -3.99 12.64 2.52
N PHE A 129 -3.51 13.38 1.51
CA PHE A 129 -2.10 13.32 1.10
C PHE A 129 -1.14 13.74 2.23
N ALA A 130 -1.42 14.83 2.94
CA ALA A 130 -0.60 15.27 4.06
C ALA A 130 -0.53 14.20 5.17
N VAL A 131 -1.65 13.56 5.49
CA VAL A 131 -1.74 12.48 6.48
C VAL A 131 -0.91 11.26 6.05
N ILE A 132 -0.94 10.89 4.76
CA ILE A 132 -0.09 9.81 4.22
C ILE A 132 1.39 10.14 4.43
N VAL A 133 1.81 11.37 4.08
CA VAL A 133 3.22 11.76 4.20
C VAL A 133 3.68 11.77 5.66
N ILE A 134 2.83 12.23 6.58
CA ILE A 134 3.09 12.14 8.03
C ILE A 134 3.23 10.67 8.46
N GLY A 135 2.33 9.78 8.02
CA GLY A 135 2.40 8.36 8.31
C GLY A 135 3.70 7.73 7.83
N VAL A 136 4.08 7.97 6.57
CA VAL A 136 5.37 7.51 6.02
C VAL A 136 6.55 8.05 6.83
N PHE A 137 6.51 9.32 7.23
CA PHE A 137 7.58 9.93 8.02
C PHE A 137 7.69 9.33 9.44
N ILE A 138 6.55 9.04 10.08
CA ILE A 138 6.50 8.34 11.38
C ILE A 138 7.07 6.93 11.25
N GLY A 139 6.64 6.17 10.25
CA GLY A 139 7.15 4.82 9.97
C GLY A 139 8.65 4.81 9.67
N TRP A 140 9.13 5.85 8.98
CA TRP A 140 10.55 6.05 8.70
C TRP A 140 11.38 6.33 9.96
N LEU A 141 10.89 7.20 10.86
CA LEU A 141 11.62 7.64 12.05
C LEU A 141 11.64 6.59 13.16
N LEU A 142 10.53 5.87 13.33
CA LEU A 142 10.28 4.99 14.48
C LEU A 142 10.16 3.50 14.10
N GLY A 143 9.96 3.18 12.83
CA GLY A 143 9.83 1.81 12.35
C GLY A 143 11.18 1.12 12.19
N TYR A 144 11.15 -0.21 12.17
CA TYR A 144 12.32 -1.04 11.93
C TYR A 144 11.94 -2.33 11.23
N ARG A 145 12.93 -2.93 10.57
CA ARG A 145 12.78 -4.23 9.89
C ARG A 145 14.09 -5.01 9.93
N GLY A 146 14.00 -6.33 9.80
CA GLY A 146 15.15 -7.19 9.66
C GLY A 146 14.75 -8.61 9.30
N GLU A 147 15.75 -9.49 9.28
CA GLU A 147 15.60 -10.89 8.89
C GLU A 147 16.21 -11.79 9.97
N LEU A 148 15.62 -12.96 10.15
CA LEU A 148 16.07 -14.01 11.06
C LEU A 148 16.14 -15.31 10.27
N GLN A 149 17.27 -16.01 10.35
CA GLN A 149 17.36 -17.40 9.93
C GLN A 149 17.46 -18.25 11.20
N ILE A 150 16.46 -19.11 11.41
CA ILE A 150 16.32 -19.89 12.64
C ILE A 150 16.23 -21.37 12.25
N TYR A 151 17.14 -22.19 12.76
CA TYR A 151 17.08 -23.65 12.64
C TYR A 151 16.08 -24.23 13.64
N GLU A 152 15.52 -25.40 13.35
CA GLU A 152 14.65 -26.08 14.31
C GLU A 152 15.37 -26.33 15.65
N GLY A 153 14.68 -26.04 16.75
CA GLY A 153 15.22 -26.06 18.11
C GLY A 153 16.08 -24.85 18.47
N GLN A 154 16.33 -23.91 17.54
CA GLN A 154 17.10 -22.69 17.81
C GLN A 154 16.19 -21.52 18.20
N THR A 155 16.73 -20.65 19.04
CA THR A 155 16.17 -19.33 19.34
C THR A 155 16.97 -18.22 18.66
N ALA A 156 16.28 -17.25 18.08
CA ALA A 156 16.85 -15.98 17.61
C ALA A 156 16.17 -14.80 18.30
N SER A 157 16.87 -13.66 18.41
CA SER A 157 16.33 -12.46 19.05
C SER A 157 15.92 -11.41 18.03
N VAL A 158 14.89 -10.63 18.39
CA VAL A 158 14.55 -9.35 17.76
C VAL A 158 14.83 -8.27 18.81
N PRO A 159 16.06 -7.73 18.87
CA PRO A 159 16.49 -6.87 19.98
C PRO A 159 15.63 -5.61 20.14
N GLN A 160 15.23 -5.00 19.03
CA GLN A 160 14.42 -3.76 19.01
C GLN A 160 13.04 -3.95 19.66
N ALA A 161 12.54 -5.18 19.66
CA ALA A 161 11.25 -5.55 20.22
C ALA A 161 11.36 -6.27 21.57
N GLY A 162 12.59 -6.64 21.99
CA GLY A 162 12.81 -7.53 23.13
C GLY A 162 12.14 -8.91 22.95
N LEU A 163 12.02 -9.40 21.72
CA LEU A 163 11.41 -10.71 21.43
C LEU A 163 12.47 -11.79 21.27
N LEU A 164 12.16 -13.00 21.73
CA LEU A 164 12.89 -14.22 21.45
C LEU A 164 11.97 -15.15 20.65
N VAL A 165 12.43 -15.63 19.51
CA VAL A 165 11.68 -16.49 18.61
C VAL A 165 12.40 -17.81 18.51
N THR A 166 11.79 -18.88 19.02
CA THR A 166 12.30 -20.25 18.92
C THR A 166 11.54 -20.98 17.83
N LEU A 167 12.24 -21.52 16.84
CA LEU A 167 11.60 -22.36 15.82
C LEU A 167 11.42 -23.77 16.40
N SER A 168 10.17 -24.20 16.56
CA SER A 168 9.84 -25.55 17.00
C SER A 168 9.86 -26.53 15.83
N HIS A 169 9.24 -26.15 14.71
CA HIS A 169 9.16 -27.00 13.53
C HIS A 169 8.86 -26.17 12.28
N PHE A 170 9.40 -26.57 11.13
CA PHE A 170 9.09 -26.02 9.83
C PHE A 170 8.39 -27.07 8.95
N VAL A 171 7.33 -26.66 8.28
CA VAL A 171 6.56 -27.50 7.35
C VAL A 171 6.52 -26.83 5.98
N GLY A 172 7.16 -27.45 4.99
CA GLY A 172 6.89 -27.24 3.57
C GLY A 172 5.93 -28.32 3.07
N ARG A 173 4.87 -27.94 2.34
CA ARG A 173 4.02 -28.89 1.61
C ARG A 173 3.84 -28.45 0.18
N PHE A 174 3.86 -29.43 -0.70
CA PHE A 174 3.71 -29.26 -2.12
C PHE A 174 2.62 -30.20 -2.63
N GLN A 175 1.83 -29.72 -3.57
CA GLN A 175 0.75 -30.50 -4.17
C GLN A 175 1.00 -30.67 -5.66
N PRO A 176 0.74 -31.88 -6.21
CA PRO A 176 0.81 -32.10 -7.64
C PRO A 176 -0.33 -31.34 -8.33
N VAL A 177 0.02 -30.59 -9.37
CA VAL A 177 -0.91 -29.84 -10.22
C VAL A 177 -0.70 -30.33 -11.65
N GLN A 178 -1.77 -30.85 -12.24
CA GLN A 178 -1.74 -31.28 -13.64
C GLN A 178 -1.77 -30.05 -14.55
N THR A 179 -0.77 -29.93 -15.43
CA THR A 179 -0.71 -28.91 -16.49
C THR A 179 -0.69 -29.56 -17.87
N LYS A 180 -0.80 -28.74 -18.92
CA LYS A 180 -0.69 -29.21 -20.31
C LYS A 180 0.69 -29.80 -20.63
N GLN A 181 1.74 -29.41 -19.89
CA GLN A 181 3.10 -29.94 -20.05
C GLN A 181 3.44 -31.11 -19.11
N GLY A 182 2.51 -31.56 -18.25
CA GLY A 182 2.72 -32.63 -17.27
C GLY A 182 2.37 -32.24 -15.83
N VAL A 183 2.74 -33.08 -14.87
CA VAL A 183 2.55 -32.80 -13.44
C VAL A 183 3.64 -31.86 -12.96
N VAL A 184 3.26 -30.71 -12.40
CA VAL A 184 4.16 -29.79 -11.69
C VAL A 184 3.78 -29.76 -10.21
N TYR A 185 4.76 -29.65 -9.33
CA TYR A 185 4.50 -29.52 -7.90
C TYR A 185 4.49 -28.04 -7.53
N GLN A 186 3.39 -27.59 -6.92
CA GLN A 186 3.25 -26.22 -6.45
C GLN A 186 3.27 -26.20 -4.93
N ALA A 187 4.00 -25.24 -4.36
CA ALA A 187 3.97 -25.02 -2.94
C ALA A 187 2.53 -24.68 -2.49
N SER A 188 2.00 -25.47 -1.56
CA SER A 188 0.67 -25.26 -0.98
C SER A 188 0.74 -24.71 0.44
N ARG A 189 1.85 -24.96 1.15
CA ARG A 189 2.03 -24.49 2.53
C ARG A 189 3.52 -24.31 2.85
N PHE A 190 3.85 -23.17 3.43
CA PHE A 190 5.09 -22.96 4.17
C PHE A 190 4.69 -22.42 5.54
N GLN A 191 5.00 -23.17 6.58
CA GLN A 191 4.60 -22.89 7.95
C GLN A 191 5.79 -23.03 8.88
N SER A 192 5.98 -22.02 9.73
CA SER A 192 6.92 -22.06 10.84
C SER A 192 6.15 -22.06 12.14
N ASP A 193 6.24 -23.15 12.89
CA ASP A 193 5.74 -23.23 14.25
C ASP A 193 6.80 -22.69 15.18
N VAL A 194 6.46 -21.57 15.83
CA VAL A 194 7.37 -20.81 16.67
C VAL A 194 6.83 -20.66 18.09
N HIS A 195 7.74 -20.66 19.04
CA HIS A 195 7.48 -20.13 20.38
C HIS A 195 8.06 -18.72 20.44
N VAL A 196 7.21 -17.73 20.68
CA VAL A 196 7.58 -16.32 20.79
C VAL A 196 7.48 -15.91 22.25
N ALA A 197 8.61 -15.50 22.83
CA ALA A 197 8.72 -15.03 24.20
C ALA A 197 9.12 -13.54 24.22
N GLY A 198 8.61 -12.78 25.21
CA GLY A 198 8.92 -11.35 25.36
C GLY A 198 8.02 -10.61 26.33
N SER A 199 8.09 -9.27 26.32
CA SER A 199 7.36 -8.40 27.27
C SER A 199 5.83 -8.52 27.21
N GLY A 200 5.28 -9.07 26.13
CA GLY A 200 3.84 -9.34 25.97
C GLY A 200 3.39 -10.72 26.45
N GLY A 201 4.31 -11.52 27.02
CA GLY A 201 4.08 -12.92 27.40
C GLY A 201 4.55 -13.90 26.33
N ASP A 202 4.56 -15.18 26.72
CA ASP A 202 5.05 -16.27 25.89
C ASP A 202 3.87 -16.95 25.17
N THR A 203 4.02 -17.18 23.86
CA THR A 203 2.96 -17.79 23.05
C THR A 203 3.51 -18.69 21.96
N ASN A 204 2.77 -19.75 21.65
CA ASN A 204 3.02 -20.58 20.48
C ASN A 204 2.21 -20.04 19.31
N ALA A 205 2.85 -19.88 18.16
CA ALA A 205 2.23 -19.35 16.95
C ALA A 205 2.69 -20.12 15.71
N SER A 206 1.82 -20.20 14.72
CA SER A 206 2.14 -20.71 13.40
C SER A 206 2.19 -19.54 12.41
N ILE A 207 3.35 -19.28 11.83
CA ILE A 207 3.55 -18.25 10.82
C ILE A 207 3.48 -18.91 9.45
N LEU A 208 2.57 -18.46 8.58
CA LEU A 208 2.45 -18.95 7.22
C LEU A 208 2.69 -17.84 6.20
N VAL A 209 2.99 -18.21 4.96
CA VAL A 209 2.96 -17.26 3.85
C VAL A 209 1.59 -16.59 3.77
N ASN A 210 1.58 -15.25 3.72
CA ASN A 210 0.41 -14.37 3.78
C ASN A 210 -0.40 -14.40 5.11
N HIS A 211 0.04 -15.15 6.12
CA HIS A 211 -0.55 -15.16 7.45
C HIS A 211 0.55 -14.91 8.50
N PRO A 212 0.98 -13.65 8.66
CA PRO A 212 2.01 -13.31 9.64
C PRO A 212 1.50 -13.47 11.07
N TYR A 213 2.43 -13.65 12.00
CA TYR A 213 2.16 -13.44 13.41
C TYR A 213 2.35 -11.96 13.76
N THR A 214 1.47 -11.41 14.59
CA THR A 214 1.58 -10.04 15.11
C THR A 214 1.73 -10.08 16.63
N SER A 215 2.81 -9.50 17.14
CA SER A 215 3.02 -9.38 18.58
C SER A 215 2.09 -8.34 19.21
N ALA A 216 1.95 -8.38 20.54
CA ALA A 216 1.16 -7.39 21.29
C ALA A 216 1.63 -5.94 21.07
N HIS A 217 2.90 -5.74 20.72
CA HIS A 217 3.50 -4.43 20.45
C HIS A 217 3.51 -4.08 18.95
N GLY A 218 2.74 -4.77 18.11
CA GLY A 218 2.56 -4.46 16.69
C GLY A 218 3.74 -4.88 15.79
N VAL A 219 4.60 -5.79 16.25
CA VAL A 219 5.69 -6.34 15.42
C VAL A 219 5.16 -7.53 14.64
N TYR A 220 5.26 -7.46 13.32
CA TYR A 220 4.89 -8.55 12.43
C TYR A 220 6.09 -9.46 12.18
N LEU A 221 5.85 -10.78 12.17
CA LEU A 221 6.78 -11.81 11.73
C LEU A 221 6.19 -12.52 10.50
N TYR A 222 6.90 -12.47 9.37
CA TYR A 222 6.48 -13.05 8.10
C TYR A 222 7.39 -14.20 7.70
N GLN A 223 6.80 -15.28 7.18
CA GLN A 223 7.56 -16.32 6.48
C GLN A 223 8.14 -15.76 5.18
N ALA A 224 9.47 -15.77 5.04
CA ALA A 224 10.17 -15.19 3.89
C ALA A 224 10.97 -16.24 3.09
N SER A 225 11.66 -17.15 3.77
CA SER A 225 12.45 -18.20 3.13
C SER A 225 12.52 -19.44 4.00
N TYR A 226 13.12 -20.52 3.50
CA TYR A 226 13.33 -21.76 4.24
C TYR A 226 14.47 -22.54 3.61
N GLY A 227 14.93 -23.58 4.30
CA GLY A 227 15.84 -24.55 3.74
C GLY A 227 16.22 -25.63 4.73
N PHE A 228 17.29 -26.33 4.41
CA PHE A 228 17.83 -27.42 5.21
C PHE A 228 19.34 -27.18 5.40
N GLY A 229 19.79 -27.20 6.65
CA GLY A 229 21.20 -27.13 7.02
C GLY A 229 21.85 -28.50 7.00
N GLY A 230 23.14 -28.54 6.67
CA GLY A 230 23.95 -29.74 6.81
C GLY A 230 24.22 -30.07 8.26
N ASP A 231 24.09 -31.35 8.63
CA ASP A 231 24.45 -31.88 9.94
C ASP A 231 25.47 -33.02 9.82
N PHE A 232 26.55 -32.93 10.59
CA PHE A 232 27.63 -33.91 10.55
C PHE A 232 28.21 -34.20 11.92
N ALA A 233 28.47 -35.48 12.19
CA ALA A 233 29.32 -35.89 13.30
C ALA A 233 30.75 -36.06 12.81
N VAL A 234 31.70 -35.41 13.48
CA VAL A 234 33.14 -35.55 13.21
C VAL A 234 33.74 -36.49 14.24
N LEU A 235 34.46 -37.51 13.79
CA LEU A 235 35.21 -38.41 14.64
C LEU A 235 36.69 -38.31 14.30
N ARG A 236 37.57 -38.43 15.30
CA ARG A 236 39.01 -38.63 15.11
C ARG A 236 39.45 -39.90 15.81
N ASN A 237 40.02 -40.84 15.06
CA ASN A 237 40.43 -42.15 15.58
C ASN A 237 39.29 -42.86 16.35
N GLY A 238 38.06 -42.77 15.82
CA GLY A 238 36.86 -43.37 16.40
C GLY A 238 36.24 -42.61 17.59
N LYS A 239 36.83 -41.49 18.04
CA LYS A 239 36.28 -40.67 19.14
C LYS A 239 35.59 -39.41 18.59
N PRO A 240 34.39 -39.04 19.08
CA PRO A 240 33.73 -37.80 18.67
C PRO A 240 34.60 -36.57 18.95
N VAL A 241 34.61 -35.64 18.01
CA VAL A 241 35.26 -34.33 18.13
C VAL A 241 34.19 -33.26 17.98
N ALA A 242 33.98 -32.48 19.04
CA ALA A 242 33.10 -31.32 18.97
C ALA A 242 33.85 -30.18 18.27
N LEU A 243 33.29 -29.65 17.18
CA LEU A 243 33.76 -28.39 16.59
C LEU A 243 32.69 -27.32 16.75
N PRO A 244 33.09 -26.05 16.91
CA PRO A 244 32.14 -24.95 16.89
C PRO A 244 31.40 -24.90 15.54
N GLY A 245 30.07 -24.78 15.56
CA GLY A 245 29.27 -24.48 14.36
C GLY A 245 28.69 -25.67 13.59
N ILE A 246 29.03 -26.93 13.90
CA ILE A 246 28.58 -28.09 13.10
C ILE A 246 27.21 -28.72 13.50
N ASN A 247 26.41 -28.08 14.34
CA ASN A 247 25.20 -28.69 14.90
C ASN A 247 23.97 -28.51 13.98
N GLY A 248 24.01 -29.04 12.77
CA GLY A 248 22.91 -28.92 11.80
C GLY A 248 22.71 -27.53 11.21
N ARG A 249 23.66 -26.61 11.40
CA ARG A 249 23.54 -25.19 11.02
C ARG A 249 24.36 -24.80 9.79
N LEU A 250 24.91 -25.77 9.08
CA LEU A 250 25.78 -25.49 7.94
C LEU A 250 24.94 -25.03 6.74
N GLY A 251 25.13 -23.76 6.37
CA GLY A 251 24.68 -23.18 5.13
C GLY A 251 25.73 -23.37 4.02
N PRO A 252 25.34 -23.21 2.74
CA PRO A 252 26.28 -23.25 1.62
C PRO A 252 27.53 -22.40 1.86
N GLN A 253 28.70 -22.94 1.54
CA GLN A 253 30.03 -22.37 1.75
C GLN A 253 30.53 -22.34 3.20
N ASP A 254 29.77 -22.89 4.16
CA ASP A 254 30.28 -23.03 5.53
C ASP A 254 31.43 -24.05 5.56
N VAL A 255 32.43 -23.72 6.37
CA VAL A 255 33.71 -24.41 6.41
C VAL A 255 33.95 -25.05 7.77
N ILE A 256 34.28 -26.34 7.78
CA ILE A 256 34.64 -27.12 8.95
C ILE A 256 36.16 -27.34 8.93
N ALA A 257 36.89 -26.61 9.77
CA ALA A 257 38.32 -26.82 9.94
C ALA A 257 38.62 -27.98 10.91
N LEU A 258 39.50 -28.91 10.53
CA LEU A 258 39.84 -30.08 11.33
C LEU A 258 41.07 -29.81 12.23
N PRO A 259 40.93 -29.80 13.57
CA PRO A 259 41.99 -29.37 14.47
C PRO A 259 43.30 -30.17 14.36
N GLY A 260 44.42 -29.47 14.36
CA GLY A 260 45.76 -30.08 14.29
C GLY A 260 46.10 -30.67 12.93
N THR A 261 45.40 -30.26 11.87
CA THR A 261 45.67 -30.60 10.46
C THR A 261 45.44 -29.36 9.61
N SER A 262 45.87 -29.39 8.34
CA SER A 262 45.48 -28.39 7.34
C SER A 262 44.21 -28.78 6.58
N ARG A 263 43.48 -29.81 7.04
CA ARG A 263 42.31 -30.33 6.37
C ARG A 263 41.06 -29.52 6.72
N VAL A 264 40.24 -29.32 5.70
CA VAL A 264 39.06 -28.50 5.76
C VAL A 264 37.95 -29.16 4.94
N ILE A 265 36.72 -29.11 5.44
CA ILE A 265 35.54 -29.58 4.72
C ILE A 265 34.64 -28.37 4.45
N GLU A 266 34.30 -28.13 3.19
CA GLU A 266 33.36 -27.10 2.79
C GLU A 266 32.01 -27.75 2.47
N TYR A 267 30.97 -27.27 3.13
CA TYR A 267 29.60 -27.66 2.82
C TYR A 267 29.14 -26.92 1.57
N GLY A 268 28.79 -27.66 0.52
CA GLY A 268 28.26 -27.08 -0.71
C GLY A 268 26.76 -26.85 -0.63
N THR A 269 26.02 -27.95 -0.64
CA THR A 269 24.56 -27.93 -0.62
C THR A 269 24.02 -29.32 -0.27
N MET A 270 22.71 -29.40 -0.08
CA MET A 270 22.00 -30.66 0.08
C MET A 270 21.27 -31.00 -1.22
N LEU A 271 21.43 -32.24 -1.65
CA LEU A 271 20.72 -32.87 -2.76
C LEU A 271 19.69 -33.83 -2.16
N GLY A 272 18.44 -33.70 -2.58
CA GLY A 272 17.29 -34.21 -1.84
C GLY A 272 17.09 -35.74 -1.75
N PRO A 273 15.94 -36.16 -1.14
CA PRO A 273 14.91 -35.23 -0.69
C PRO A 273 14.52 -35.33 0.79
N SER A 274 14.72 -34.22 1.48
CA SER A 274 14.13 -33.93 2.79
C SER A 274 12.64 -33.60 2.69
N ASP A 275 12.09 -33.53 1.48
CA ASP A 275 10.69 -33.79 1.18
C ASP A 275 10.56 -34.20 -0.31
N PRO A 276 10.25 -35.48 -0.60
CA PRO A 276 10.15 -35.99 -1.97
C PRO A 276 9.05 -35.32 -2.81
N SER A 277 8.08 -34.66 -2.18
CA SER A 277 7.00 -33.94 -2.86
C SER A 277 7.46 -32.62 -3.48
N GLN A 278 8.69 -32.17 -3.19
CA GLN A 278 9.26 -30.92 -3.70
C GLN A 278 9.99 -31.09 -5.03
N ALA A 279 10.06 -32.32 -5.57
CA ALA A 279 10.80 -32.64 -6.78
C ALA A 279 9.87 -32.72 -8.01
N PRO A 280 10.09 -31.90 -9.06
CA PRO A 280 9.37 -32.05 -10.32
C PRO A 280 9.59 -33.44 -10.93
N ALA A 281 8.57 -33.95 -11.62
CA ALA A 281 8.68 -35.21 -12.35
C ALA A 281 9.83 -35.14 -13.38
N GLY A 282 10.76 -36.09 -13.31
CA GLY A 282 11.91 -36.18 -14.21
C GLY A 282 13.18 -35.49 -13.73
N VAL A 283 13.18 -34.80 -12.59
CA VAL A 283 14.42 -34.33 -11.95
C VAL A 283 15.12 -35.51 -11.28
N PRO A 284 16.35 -35.88 -11.70
CA PRO A 284 17.09 -36.95 -11.07
C PRO A 284 17.61 -36.48 -9.69
N LEU A 285 16.85 -36.78 -8.64
CA LEU A 285 17.32 -36.62 -7.27
C LEU A 285 17.88 -37.93 -6.71
N PRO A 286 18.82 -37.85 -5.76
CA PRO A 286 19.16 -39.00 -4.93
C PRO A 286 17.90 -39.58 -4.27
N LYS A 287 17.93 -40.90 -3.98
CA LYS A 287 16.82 -41.55 -3.26
C LYS A 287 16.82 -41.26 -1.75
N VAL A 288 17.95 -40.78 -1.25
CA VAL A 288 18.23 -40.48 0.16
C VAL A 288 18.93 -39.13 0.18
N ASP A 289 18.61 -38.31 1.17
CA ASP A 289 19.31 -37.04 1.38
C ASP A 289 20.81 -37.20 1.27
N THR A 290 21.43 -36.35 0.46
CA THR A 290 22.84 -36.46 0.09
C THR A 290 23.46 -35.09 0.12
N TYR A 291 24.50 -34.91 0.91
CA TYR A 291 25.25 -33.67 0.94
C TYR A 291 26.30 -33.65 -0.17
N ALA A 292 26.40 -32.53 -0.87
CA ALA A 292 27.55 -32.22 -1.70
C ALA A 292 28.56 -31.43 -0.85
N ILE A 293 29.72 -32.02 -0.61
CA ILE A 293 30.80 -31.41 0.17
C ILE A 293 32.11 -31.41 -0.63
N TRP A 294 33.01 -30.50 -0.29
CA TRP A 294 34.39 -30.53 -0.75
C TRP A 294 35.32 -30.76 0.44
N ALA A 295 36.38 -31.53 0.23
CA ALA A 295 37.46 -31.68 1.18
C ALA A 295 38.71 -31.02 0.61
N PHE A 296 39.42 -30.28 1.44
CA PHE A 296 40.67 -29.60 1.11
C PHE A 296 41.78 -30.05 2.06
N HIS A 297 43.01 -30.03 1.56
CA HIS A 297 44.23 -30.22 2.33
C HIS A 297 45.25 -29.19 1.84
N ASP A 298 45.80 -28.39 2.75
CA ASP A 298 46.69 -27.27 2.39
C ASP A 298 46.06 -26.31 1.36
N GLN A 299 44.75 -26.03 1.51
CA GLN A 299 43.95 -25.20 0.58
C GLN A 299 43.80 -25.77 -0.83
N ILE A 300 44.24 -27.01 -1.07
CA ILE A 300 44.10 -27.70 -2.34
C ILE A 300 42.94 -28.68 -2.23
N PRO A 301 41.97 -28.66 -3.18
CA PRO A 301 40.86 -29.61 -3.16
C PRO A 301 41.37 -31.03 -3.36
N VAL A 302 40.95 -31.93 -2.47
CA VAL A 302 41.31 -33.35 -2.47
C VAL A 302 40.65 -34.07 -3.67
N THR A 303 39.53 -33.54 -4.17
CA THR A 303 38.77 -34.09 -5.30
C THR A 303 38.40 -33.01 -6.30
N GLN A 304 38.35 -33.35 -7.59
CA GLN A 304 37.95 -32.41 -8.66
C GLN A 304 36.44 -32.14 -8.70
N LYS A 305 35.63 -33.05 -8.14
CA LYS A 305 34.17 -33.00 -8.11
C LYS A 305 33.71 -33.06 -6.65
N PRO A 306 32.54 -32.51 -6.31
CA PRO A 306 32.00 -32.62 -4.96
C PRO A 306 31.87 -34.09 -4.54
N ILE A 307 32.20 -34.36 -3.30
CA ILE A 307 31.92 -35.63 -2.63
C ILE A 307 30.43 -35.65 -2.34
N LEU A 308 29.74 -36.66 -2.86
CA LEU A 308 28.33 -36.88 -2.60
C LEU A 308 28.20 -37.85 -1.41
N LEU A 309 27.88 -37.30 -0.24
CA LEU A 309 27.78 -38.05 1.00
C LEU A 309 26.31 -38.23 1.41
N ALA A 310 25.77 -39.42 1.14
CA ALA A 310 24.42 -39.77 1.54
C ALA A 310 24.28 -39.80 3.08
N VAL A 311 23.15 -39.35 3.60
CA VAL A 311 22.81 -39.39 5.03
C VAL A 311 22.95 -40.82 5.56
N GLY A 312 23.61 -40.94 6.71
CA GLY A 312 23.96 -42.22 7.34
C GLY A 312 25.31 -42.78 6.88
N GLN A 313 25.88 -42.31 5.77
CA GLN A 313 27.21 -42.70 5.31
C GLN A 313 28.31 -41.89 6.00
N THR A 314 29.53 -42.43 5.88
CA THR A 314 30.76 -41.81 6.40
C THR A 314 31.75 -41.54 5.27
N TYR A 315 32.53 -40.48 5.41
CA TYR A 315 33.64 -40.15 4.52
C TYR A 315 34.93 -40.03 5.35
N ASP A 316 35.97 -40.76 4.93
CA ASP A 316 37.31 -40.61 5.51
C ASP A 316 37.96 -39.34 4.95
N VAL A 317 38.18 -38.38 5.84
CA VAL A 317 38.77 -37.08 5.48
C VAL A 317 40.29 -37.16 5.49
N GLY A 318 40.89 -38.17 6.12
CA GLY A 318 42.33 -38.31 6.36
C GLY A 318 42.77 -37.83 7.76
N ASP A 319 44.01 -38.12 8.14
CA ASP A 319 44.60 -37.79 9.45
C ASP A 319 43.81 -38.35 10.65
N GLY A 320 43.15 -39.48 10.42
CA GLY A 320 42.29 -40.16 11.38
C GLY A 320 40.89 -39.56 11.51
N TYR A 321 40.55 -38.51 10.74
CA TYR A 321 39.24 -37.88 10.77
C TYR A 321 38.24 -38.57 9.85
N VAL A 322 37.04 -38.82 10.38
CA VAL A 322 35.90 -39.36 9.66
C VAL A 322 34.72 -38.42 9.85
N LEU A 323 34.08 -38.05 8.74
CA LEU A 323 32.85 -37.28 8.71
C LEU A 323 31.67 -38.24 8.54
N LYS A 324 30.67 -38.18 9.42
CA LYS A 324 29.41 -38.92 9.27
C LYS A 324 28.28 -37.96 8.96
N ALA A 325 27.56 -38.19 7.86
CA ALA A 325 26.38 -37.41 7.50
C ALA A 325 25.19 -37.79 8.40
N LEU A 326 24.62 -36.79 9.06
CA LEU A 326 23.42 -36.91 9.89
C LEU A 326 22.21 -36.35 9.14
N PRO A 327 20.97 -36.64 9.57
CA PRO A 327 19.78 -36.05 8.97
C PRO A 327 19.84 -34.52 8.99
N PRO A 328 19.44 -33.85 7.90
CA PRO A 328 19.50 -32.39 7.83
C PRO A 328 18.52 -31.74 8.81
N VAL A 329 18.83 -30.51 9.21
CA VAL A 329 17.97 -29.72 10.10
C VAL A 329 17.26 -28.65 9.30
N ALA A 330 15.93 -28.63 9.33
CA ALA A 330 15.17 -27.59 8.66
C ALA A 330 15.40 -26.22 9.33
N TRP A 331 15.31 -25.17 8.54
CA TRP A 331 15.34 -23.80 9.02
C TRP A 331 14.29 -22.96 8.32
N SER A 332 13.87 -21.92 9.02
CA SER A 332 12.97 -20.92 8.51
C SER A 332 13.62 -19.53 8.52
N GLY A 333 13.45 -18.83 7.40
CA GLY A 333 13.78 -17.43 7.26
C GLY A 333 12.53 -16.60 7.54
N LEU A 334 12.56 -15.84 8.63
CA LEU A 334 11.50 -14.92 9.01
C LEU A 334 11.95 -13.48 8.77
N THR A 335 11.10 -12.65 8.21
CA THR A 335 11.30 -11.20 8.21
C THR A 335 10.44 -10.59 9.32
N TYR A 336 11.01 -9.65 10.07
CA TYR A 336 10.25 -8.90 11.07
C TYR A 336 10.13 -7.45 10.66
N ARG A 337 8.98 -6.83 10.99
CA ARG A 337 8.71 -5.42 10.70
C ARG A 337 7.84 -4.80 11.78
N TYR A 338 8.20 -3.60 12.19
CA TYR A 338 7.35 -2.70 12.96
C TYR A 338 7.19 -1.39 12.19
N ASP A 339 5.94 -0.96 11.97
CA ASP A 339 5.64 0.28 11.24
C ASP A 339 4.49 1.04 11.92
N PRO A 340 4.79 2.00 12.80
CA PRO A 340 3.76 2.82 13.47
C PRO A 340 3.07 3.81 12.51
N GLY A 341 3.61 3.98 11.30
CA GLY A 341 3.06 4.84 10.25
C GLY A 341 1.93 4.21 9.45
N GLU A 342 1.80 2.88 9.49
CA GLU A 342 0.87 2.12 8.64
C GLU A 342 -0.58 2.60 8.77
N LEU A 343 -1.07 2.78 10.00
CA LEU A 343 -2.44 3.24 10.26
C LEU A 343 -2.70 4.66 9.74
N TRP A 344 -1.70 5.54 9.86
CA TRP A 344 -1.79 6.91 9.32
C TRP A 344 -1.84 6.90 7.80
N VAL A 345 -1.03 6.06 7.14
CA VAL A 345 -1.08 5.88 5.69
C VAL A 345 -2.45 5.37 5.26
N GLY A 346 -2.99 4.36 5.95
CA GLY A 346 -4.33 3.82 5.69
C GLY A 346 -5.43 4.88 5.85
N ALA A 347 -5.42 5.63 6.96
CA ALA A 347 -6.36 6.72 7.20
C ALA A 347 -6.25 7.82 6.13
N GLY A 348 -5.03 8.23 5.80
CA GLY A 348 -4.77 9.23 4.76
C GLY A 348 -5.24 8.77 3.37
N ALA A 349 -5.07 7.49 3.03
CA ALA A 349 -5.56 6.91 1.78
C ALA A 349 -7.10 6.90 1.70
N LEU A 350 -7.79 6.59 2.80
CA LEU A 350 -9.25 6.68 2.88
C LEU A 350 -9.74 8.12 2.70
N ILE A 351 -9.11 9.08 3.40
CA ILE A 351 -9.44 10.52 3.29
C ILE A 351 -9.18 11.01 1.87
N LEU A 352 -8.04 10.66 1.27
CA LEU A 352 -7.69 11.04 -0.10
C LEU A 352 -8.72 10.51 -1.10
N THR A 353 -9.11 9.24 -0.96
CA THR A 353 -10.13 8.60 -1.79
C THR A 353 -11.49 9.30 -1.64
N ALA A 354 -11.91 9.59 -0.41
CA ALA A 354 -13.14 10.35 -0.16
C ALA A 354 -13.09 11.73 -0.81
N GLY A 355 -11.95 12.44 -0.73
CA GLY A 355 -11.73 13.73 -1.38
C GLY A 355 -11.86 13.65 -2.91
N PHE A 356 -11.32 12.60 -3.53
CA PHE A 356 -11.50 12.35 -4.96
C PHE A 356 -12.96 12.05 -5.31
N VAL A 357 -13.64 11.21 -4.53
CA VAL A 357 -15.06 10.90 -4.76
C VAL A 357 -15.91 12.18 -4.70
N MET A 358 -15.69 13.01 -3.67
CA MET A 358 -16.31 14.33 -3.51
C MET A 358 -16.08 15.23 -4.72
N ALA A 359 -14.83 15.33 -5.20
CA ALA A 359 -14.46 16.25 -6.26
C ALA A 359 -14.91 15.77 -7.65
N LEU A 360 -14.88 14.45 -7.90
CA LEU A 360 -15.07 13.87 -9.23
C LEU A 360 -16.49 13.39 -9.51
N PHE A 361 -17.26 12.97 -8.48
CA PHE A 361 -18.61 12.43 -8.69
C PHE A 361 -19.73 13.42 -8.37
N PHE A 362 -19.47 14.43 -7.54
CA PHE A 362 -20.48 15.44 -7.18
C PHE A 362 -20.24 16.76 -7.90
N MET A 363 -21.31 17.42 -8.32
CA MET A 363 -21.25 18.66 -9.08
C MET A 363 -21.80 19.81 -8.23
N PRO A 364 -20.92 20.60 -7.58
CA PRO A 364 -21.39 21.76 -6.84
C PRO A 364 -21.84 22.85 -7.81
N ILE A 365 -23.10 23.25 -7.70
CA ILE A 365 -23.74 24.27 -8.54
C ILE A 365 -24.01 25.50 -7.68
N LYS A 366 -23.68 26.69 -8.19
CA LYS A 366 -24.15 27.97 -7.64
C LYS A 366 -25.12 28.60 -8.62
N LEU A 367 -26.35 28.81 -8.19
CA LEU A 367 -27.39 29.50 -8.92
C LEU A 367 -27.49 30.94 -8.41
N TYR A 368 -27.56 31.87 -9.35
CA TYR A 368 -27.83 33.28 -9.14
C TYR A 368 -29.17 33.58 -9.81
N ALA A 369 -30.07 34.24 -9.11
CA ALA A 369 -31.23 34.83 -9.77
C ALA A 369 -31.41 36.28 -9.30
N ARG A 370 -31.87 37.14 -10.19
CA ARG A 370 -32.18 38.55 -9.93
C ARG A 370 -33.57 38.84 -10.45
N VAL A 371 -34.47 39.20 -9.54
CA VAL A 371 -35.80 39.73 -9.90
C VAL A 371 -35.74 41.24 -9.85
N ARG A 372 -36.13 41.90 -10.95
CA ARG A 372 -36.11 43.37 -11.08
C ARG A 372 -37.35 43.87 -11.81
N ARG A 373 -37.72 45.12 -11.54
CA ARG A 373 -38.76 45.81 -12.32
C ARG A 373 -38.13 46.44 -13.56
N ALA A 374 -38.70 46.21 -14.74
CA ALA A 374 -38.22 46.79 -15.99
C ALA A 374 -39.39 47.14 -16.92
N ALA A 375 -39.49 48.41 -17.32
CA ALA A 375 -40.48 48.89 -18.29
C ALA A 375 -41.94 48.42 -18.03
N GLY A 376 -42.37 48.42 -16.77
CA GLY A 376 -43.73 48.01 -16.37
C GLY A 376 -43.95 46.49 -16.21
N ALA A 377 -42.91 45.67 -16.44
CA ALA A 377 -42.94 44.23 -16.23
C ALA A 377 -41.96 43.79 -15.12
N THR A 378 -42.21 42.62 -14.55
CA THR A 378 -41.25 41.95 -13.66
C THR A 378 -40.36 41.03 -14.50
N VAL A 379 -39.04 41.14 -14.34
CA VAL A 379 -38.05 40.35 -15.09
C VAL A 379 -37.19 39.54 -14.13
N VAL A 380 -36.94 38.29 -14.50
CA VAL A 380 -36.09 37.35 -13.77
C VAL A 380 -34.88 37.02 -14.64
N ASP A 381 -33.69 37.43 -14.20
CA ASP A 381 -32.42 37.02 -14.76
C ASP A 381 -31.88 35.85 -13.94
N VAL A 382 -31.42 34.77 -14.58
CA VAL A 382 -30.91 33.56 -13.91
C VAL A 382 -29.54 33.22 -14.50
N ALA A 383 -28.58 32.86 -13.66
CA ALA A 383 -27.30 32.29 -14.09
C ALA A 383 -26.87 31.14 -13.18
N ALA A 384 -26.13 30.20 -13.73
CA ALA A 384 -25.51 29.11 -12.98
C ALA A 384 -24.00 29.06 -13.19
N THR A 385 -23.29 28.64 -12.15
CA THR A 385 -21.88 28.24 -12.27
C THR A 385 -21.69 26.87 -11.68
N THR A 386 -20.88 26.09 -12.37
CA THR A 386 -20.39 24.79 -11.91
C THR A 386 -18.89 24.78 -11.98
N THR A 387 -18.31 23.94 -11.14
CA THR A 387 -16.87 23.78 -11.08
C THR A 387 -16.30 22.74 -12.04
N LYS A 388 -17.17 22.04 -12.77
CA LYS A 388 -16.83 20.98 -13.72
C LYS A 388 -16.98 21.40 -15.20
N GLY A 389 -17.21 22.69 -15.44
CA GLY A 389 -17.48 23.22 -16.77
C GLY A 389 -18.98 23.24 -17.09
N ASN A 390 -19.39 24.22 -17.89
CA ASN A 390 -20.80 24.52 -18.12
C ASN A 390 -21.53 23.46 -18.95
N ALA A 391 -20.85 22.84 -19.92
CA ALA A 391 -21.44 21.83 -20.81
C ALA A 391 -22.05 20.62 -20.06
N MET A 392 -21.52 20.28 -18.88
CA MET A 392 -22.08 19.16 -18.08
C MET A 392 -23.40 19.51 -17.36
N TYR A 393 -23.81 20.78 -17.33
CA TYR A 393 -25.01 21.24 -16.62
C TYR A 393 -25.96 22.03 -17.54
N GLU A 394 -25.70 22.06 -18.84
CA GLU A 394 -26.45 22.88 -19.79
C GLU A 394 -27.90 22.42 -19.92
N ASP A 395 -28.11 21.12 -20.19
CA ASP A 395 -29.47 20.53 -20.28
C ASP A 395 -30.25 20.68 -18.97
N ASP A 396 -29.60 20.45 -17.82
CA ASP A 396 -30.21 20.61 -16.50
C ASP A 396 -30.55 22.08 -16.20
N PHE A 397 -29.71 23.02 -16.66
CA PHE A 397 -29.95 24.45 -16.54
C PHE A 397 -31.13 24.88 -17.41
N ASP A 398 -31.21 24.42 -18.65
CA ASP A 398 -32.33 24.71 -19.54
C ASP A 398 -33.64 24.14 -19.00
N ALA A 399 -33.63 22.91 -18.50
CA ALA A 399 -34.77 22.31 -17.80
C ALA A 399 -35.16 23.09 -16.54
N LEU A 400 -34.19 23.64 -15.81
CA LEU A 400 -34.43 24.51 -14.66
C LEU A 400 -35.07 25.83 -15.08
N VAL A 401 -34.58 26.47 -16.14
CA VAL A 401 -35.09 27.75 -16.65
C VAL A 401 -36.48 27.60 -17.27
N ASN A 402 -36.74 26.53 -18.01
CA ASN A 402 -38.04 26.28 -18.62
C ASN A 402 -39.11 25.97 -17.55
N GLY A 403 -38.80 25.11 -16.58
CA GLY A 403 -39.70 24.86 -15.46
C GLY A 403 -39.94 26.09 -14.57
N LEU A 404 -39.00 27.06 -14.56
CA LEU A 404 -39.23 28.35 -13.91
C LEU A 404 -40.20 29.20 -14.74
N ALA A 405 -40.03 29.27 -16.05
CA ALA A 405 -40.90 30.02 -16.95
C ALA A 405 -42.37 29.58 -16.82
N ASP A 406 -42.62 28.27 -16.72
CA ASP A 406 -43.98 27.73 -16.51
C ASP A 406 -44.64 28.24 -15.23
N ARG A 407 -43.86 28.50 -14.17
CA ARG A 407 -44.39 29.05 -12.90
C ARG A 407 -44.53 30.57 -12.89
N LEU A 408 -43.88 31.25 -13.82
CA LEU A 408 -43.99 32.70 -14.01
C LEU A 408 -45.11 33.08 -15.00
N ALA A 409 -45.70 32.08 -15.66
CA ALA A 409 -46.86 32.23 -16.52
C ALA A 409 -48.11 32.64 -15.71
N PRO A 410 -49.10 33.31 -16.35
CA PRO A 410 -50.34 33.65 -15.67
C PRO A 410 -51.07 32.39 -15.15
N PRO A 411 -51.80 32.48 -14.02
CA PRO A 411 -52.63 31.37 -13.56
C PRO A 411 -53.60 30.99 -14.67
N ALA A 412 -53.68 29.70 -15.00
CA ALA A 412 -54.54 29.20 -16.05
C ALA A 412 -55.99 29.67 -15.80
N SER A 413 -56.50 30.52 -16.69
CA SER A 413 -57.91 30.91 -16.71
C SER A 413 -58.73 29.76 -17.32
N GLY A 414 -58.94 28.70 -16.54
CA GLY A 414 -59.93 27.66 -16.82
C GLY A 414 -61.19 27.92 -15.98
N PRO A 415 -62.41 27.74 -16.53
CA PRO A 415 -63.62 27.86 -15.73
C PRO A 415 -63.57 26.83 -14.60
N ILE A 416 -64.07 27.21 -13.42
CA ILE A 416 -64.33 26.31 -12.30
C ILE A 416 -65.42 25.35 -12.75
N GLY A 417 -65.02 24.26 -13.40
CA GLY A 417 -65.86 23.12 -13.68
C GLY A 417 -66.07 22.39 -12.37
N GLU A 418 -67.30 22.44 -11.88
CA GLU A 418 -67.81 21.69 -10.76
C GLU A 418 -67.49 20.19 -10.94
N THR A 419 -66.41 19.71 -10.31
CA THR A 419 -66.15 18.27 -10.21
C THR A 419 -67.03 17.71 -9.11
N VAL A 420 -68.19 17.21 -9.51
CA VAL A 420 -69.01 16.30 -8.72
C VAL A 420 -68.18 15.04 -8.45
N ASN A 421 -68.03 14.71 -7.17
CA ASN A 421 -67.39 13.50 -6.68
C ASN A 421 -68.17 12.26 -7.17
N ALA A 422 -67.50 11.40 -7.93
CA ALA A 422 -67.91 10.01 -8.09
C ALA A 422 -66.65 9.12 -8.15
N TYR A 423 -66.29 8.59 -6.99
CA TYR A 423 -65.44 7.41 -6.76
C TYR A 423 -64.17 7.25 -7.63
N ALA A 424 -63.02 7.63 -7.07
CA ALA A 424 -61.76 6.87 -7.07
C ALA A 424 -60.77 7.51 -6.09
#